data_AF-A0A1G9AUC9-F1
#
_entry.id   AF-A0A1G9AUC9-F1
#
_cell.length_a   1.000
_cell.length_b   1.000
_cell.length_c   1.000
_cell.angle_alpha   90.00
_cell.angle_beta   90.00
_cell.angle_gamma   90.00
#
_symmetry.space_group_name_H-M   'P 1'
#
loop_
_entity.id
_entity.type
_entity.pdbx_description
1 polymer ?
#
loop_
_entity_poly.entity_id
_entity_poly.type
_entity_poly.pdbx_seq_one_letter_code
_entity_poly.pdbx_strand_id
1 'polypeptide(L)'
;MAPALIKNIHYVDPVLPEQLPDSIIEKADALPAKVAFLDGILAPETGARLARLLQITNTYYSNMIEGQYTELVDMQRAQNAPRRERRLLQDLAVKHMQVQLIFERAIRMTPRAFTEMYSSYVRCTIDCLPEPRRMLFASATGGSWCPVSFEPSRTRR
;
A
#
# COMPACT_ATOMS: atom_id res chain seq x y z
N MET A 1 -26.16 -6.63 -27.95
CA MET A 1 -25.44 -7.26 -26.82
C MET A 1 -25.36 -6.20 -25.72
N ALA A 2 -26.25 -6.27 -24.72
CA ALA A 2 -26.37 -5.22 -23.71
C ALA A 2 -25.18 -5.26 -22.73
N PRO A 3 -24.65 -4.12 -22.28
CA PRO A 3 -23.57 -4.09 -21.30
C PRO A 3 -24.09 -4.60 -19.95
N ALA A 4 -23.44 -5.63 -19.40
CA ALA A 4 -23.76 -6.17 -18.09
C ALA A 4 -23.47 -5.11 -17.02
N LEU A 5 -24.52 -4.52 -16.46
CA LEU A 5 -24.43 -3.65 -15.28
C LEU A 5 -23.81 -4.45 -14.11
N ILE A 6 -22.73 -3.92 -13.55
CA ILE A 6 -22.06 -4.45 -12.36
C ILE A 6 -23.02 -4.30 -11.18
N LYS A 7 -23.63 -5.40 -10.73
CA LYS A 7 -24.65 -5.42 -9.67
C LYS A 7 -24.12 -5.81 -8.28
N ASN A 8 -22.89 -6.29 -8.18
CA ASN A 8 -22.34 -6.86 -6.95
C ASN A 8 -20.90 -6.35 -6.68
N ILE A 9 -20.60 -6.04 -5.42
CA ILE A 9 -19.29 -5.60 -4.92
C ILE A 9 -18.21 -6.66 -5.16
N HIS A 10 -18.58 -7.94 -5.25
CA HIS A 10 -17.70 -9.07 -5.59
C HIS A 10 -17.19 -9.07 -7.04
N TYR A 11 -17.57 -8.11 -7.89
CA TYR A 11 -17.06 -8.02 -9.26
C TYR A 11 -15.55 -7.75 -9.33
N VAL A 12 -14.95 -7.26 -8.25
CA VAL A 12 -13.51 -6.99 -8.15
C VAL A 12 -12.75 -8.23 -7.63
N ASP A 13 -13.44 -9.31 -7.26
CA ASP A 13 -12.75 -10.51 -6.80
C ASP A 13 -11.97 -11.12 -7.97
N PRO A 14 -10.64 -11.27 -7.85
CA PRO A 14 -9.85 -11.85 -8.92
C PRO A 14 -10.32 -13.28 -9.16
N VAL A 15 -10.68 -13.60 -10.40
CA VAL A 15 -10.97 -14.97 -10.82
C VAL A 15 -9.67 -15.75 -10.78
N LEU A 16 -9.41 -16.43 -9.67
CA LEU A 16 -8.28 -17.34 -9.53
C LEU A 16 -8.63 -18.68 -10.17
N PRO A 17 -7.71 -19.28 -10.96
CA PRO A 17 -7.94 -20.62 -11.48
C PRO A 17 -7.97 -21.63 -10.32
N GLU A 18 -8.81 -22.66 -10.44
CA GLU A 18 -8.90 -23.74 -9.43
C GLU A 18 -7.57 -24.49 -9.27
N GLN A 19 -6.77 -24.54 -10.34
CA GLN A 19 -5.43 -25.13 -10.36
C GLN A 19 -4.45 -24.11 -10.95
N LEU A 20 -3.41 -23.77 -10.19
CA LEU A 20 -2.33 -22.92 -10.68
C LEU A 20 -1.36 -23.76 -11.53
N PRO A 21 -0.87 -23.25 -12.67
CA PRO A 21 0.17 -23.92 -13.44
C PRO A 21 1.45 -24.13 -12.62
N ASP A 22 2.09 -25.28 -12.78
CA ASP A 22 3.33 -25.64 -12.06
C ASP A 22 4.41 -24.55 -12.21
N SER A 23 4.53 -23.93 -13.39
CA SER A 23 5.48 -22.85 -13.65
C SER A 23 5.29 -21.59 -12.76
N ILE A 24 4.08 -21.35 -12.24
CA ILE A 24 3.82 -20.26 -11.29
C ILE A 24 4.22 -20.70 -9.88
N ILE A 25 3.90 -21.94 -9.52
CA ILE A 25 4.25 -22.54 -8.22
C ILE A 25 5.77 -22.55 -8.05
N GLU A 26 6.51 -23.04 -9.05
CA GLU A 26 7.98 -23.05 -9.07
C GLU A 26 8.58 -21.65 -8.88
N LYS A 27 7.98 -20.62 -9.51
CA LYS A 27 8.43 -19.23 -9.35
C LYS A 27 8.12 -18.67 -7.97
N ALA A 28 6.97 -19.03 -7.41
CA ALA A 28 6.59 -18.64 -6.05
C ALA A 28 7.54 -19.26 -5.02
N ASP A 29 7.88 -20.53 -5.18
CA ASP A 29 8.81 -21.25 -4.30
C ASP A 29 10.26 -20.74 -4.43
N ALA A 30 10.66 -20.32 -5.63
CA ALA A 30 11.98 -19.73 -5.87
C ALA A 30 12.12 -18.30 -5.30
N LEU A 31 11.02 -17.59 -5.04
CA LEU A 31 11.04 -16.18 -4.67
C LEU A 31 11.67 -15.94 -3.28
N PRO A 32 11.31 -16.66 -2.19
CA PRO A 32 11.94 -16.48 -0.88
C PRO A 32 13.45 -16.67 -0.91
N ALA A 33 13.93 -17.68 -1.65
CA ALA A 33 15.36 -17.96 -1.78
C ALA A 33 16.11 -16.79 -2.46
N LYS A 34 15.53 -16.22 -3.52
CA LYS A 34 16.10 -15.04 -4.21
C LYS A 34 16.09 -13.79 -3.34
N VAL A 35 15.03 -13.59 -2.54
CA VAL A 35 14.94 -12.47 -1.60
C VAL A 35 16.02 -12.59 -0.52
N ALA A 36 16.17 -13.76 0.10
CA ALA A 36 17.19 -14.01 1.11
C ALA A 36 18.61 -13.85 0.56
N PHE A 37 18.86 -14.33 -0.66
CA PHE A 37 20.13 -14.12 -1.34
C PHE A 37 20.44 -12.64 -1.54
N LEU A 38 19.47 -11.87 -2.03
CA LEU A 38 19.63 -10.43 -2.23
C LEU A 38 19.87 -9.69 -0.91
N ASP A 39 19.13 -10.03 0.14
CA ASP A 39 19.27 -9.43 1.47
C ASP A 39 20.66 -9.71 2.08
N GLY A 40 21.22 -10.90 1.83
CA GLY A 40 22.56 -11.28 2.31
C GLY A 40 23.71 -10.56 1.61
N ILE A 41 23.54 -10.12 0.36
CA ILE A 41 24.60 -9.42 -0.41
C ILE A 41 24.49 -7.90 -0.36
N LEU A 42 23.33 -7.37 0.02
CA LEU A 42 23.04 -5.94 -0.08
C LEU A 42 23.44 -5.22 1.21
N ALA A 43 24.41 -4.30 1.10
CA ALA A 43 24.72 -3.43 2.23
C ALA A 43 23.48 -2.59 2.64
N PRO A 44 23.24 -2.39 3.95
CA PRO A 44 22.01 -1.77 4.44
C PRO A 44 21.79 -0.34 3.91
N GLU A 45 22.88 0.42 3.74
CA GLU A 45 22.80 1.77 3.18
C GLU A 45 22.35 1.75 1.70
N THR A 46 22.86 0.79 0.93
CA THR A 46 22.48 0.60 -0.48
C THR A 46 21.01 0.20 -0.59
N GLY A 47 20.55 -0.72 0.26
CA GLY A 47 19.14 -1.10 0.35
C GLY A 47 18.23 0.09 0.65
N ALA A 48 18.61 0.95 1.60
CA ALA A 48 17.85 2.16 1.91
C ALA A 48 17.77 3.15 0.73
N ARG A 49 18.86 3.28 -0.05
CA ARG A 49 18.88 4.14 -1.25
C ARG A 49 18.00 3.56 -2.37
N LEU A 50 18.10 2.24 -2.61
CA LEU A 50 17.29 1.54 -3.60
C LEU A 50 15.79 1.58 -3.26
N ALA A 51 15.44 1.39 -1.98
CA ALA A 51 14.04 1.48 -1.54
C ALA A 51 13.43 2.86 -1.84
N ARG A 52 14.17 3.95 -1.61
CA ARG A 52 13.72 5.31 -1.96
C ARG A 52 13.55 5.50 -3.46
N LEU A 53 14.45 4.95 -4.27
CA LEU A 53 14.33 5.00 -5.73
C LEU A 53 13.09 4.22 -6.20
N LEU A 54 12.91 3.00 -5.69
CA LEU A 54 11.78 2.13 -6.03
C LEU A 54 10.45 2.75 -5.66
N GLN A 55 10.37 3.47 -4.54
CA GLN A 55 9.17 4.20 -4.15
C GLN A 55 8.74 5.22 -5.20
N ILE A 56 9.69 5.99 -5.74
CA ILE A 56 9.42 7.01 -6.77
C ILE A 56 9.03 6.34 -8.09
N THR A 57 9.75 5.30 -8.50
CA THR A 57 9.46 4.58 -9.75
C THR A 57 8.12 3.86 -9.68
N ASN A 58 7.78 3.25 -8.54
CA ASN A 58 6.48 2.60 -8.34
C ASN A 58 5.35 3.62 -8.46
N THR A 59 5.51 4.79 -7.83
CA THR A 59 4.53 5.88 -7.94
C THR A 59 4.37 6.36 -9.38
N TYR A 60 5.48 6.47 -10.13
CA TYR A 60 5.44 6.82 -11.55
C TYR A 60 4.62 5.82 -12.37
N TYR A 61 4.89 4.53 -12.22
CA TYR A 61 4.16 3.50 -12.97
C TYR A 61 2.70 3.40 -12.53
N SER A 62 2.39 3.56 -11.23
CA SER A 62 1.02 3.61 -10.72
C SER A 62 0.24 4.79 -11.28
N ASN A 63 0.83 5.99 -11.34
CA ASN A 63 0.19 7.13 -11.96
C ASN A 63 -0.06 6.89 -13.45
N MET A 64 0.91 6.28 -14.14
CA MET A 64 0.81 6.02 -15.58
C MET A 64 -0.32 5.03 -15.92
N ILE A 65 -0.55 3.98 -15.10
CA ILE A 65 -1.68 3.06 -15.32
C ILE A 65 -3.04 3.71 -15.04
N GLU A 66 -3.08 4.75 -14.19
CA GLU A 66 -4.28 5.55 -13.90
C GLU A 66 -4.50 6.68 -14.93
N GLY A 67 -3.64 6.80 -15.95
CA GLY A 67 -3.70 7.85 -16.97
C GLY A 67 -3.18 9.21 -16.51
N GLN A 68 -2.52 9.27 -15.35
CA GLN A 68 -1.88 10.48 -14.83
C GLN A 68 -0.42 10.54 -15.27
N TYR A 69 -0.07 11.51 -16.11
CA TYR A 69 1.30 11.68 -16.56
C TYR A 69 2.03 12.68 -15.65
N THR A 70 2.94 12.17 -14.83
CA THR A 70 3.83 12.97 -13.98
C THR A 70 5.26 12.56 -14.22
N GLU A 71 6.10 13.50 -14.68
CA GLU A 71 7.51 13.24 -14.92
C GLU A 71 8.25 12.84 -13.63
N LEU A 72 9.21 11.92 -13.73
CA LEU A 72 10.02 11.46 -12.59
C LEU A 72 10.74 12.61 -11.89
N VAL A 73 11.30 13.53 -12.68
CA VAL A 73 12.02 14.71 -12.18
C VAL A 73 11.07 15.63 -11.39
N ASP A 74 9.85 15.80 -11.87
CA ASP A 74 8.85 16.64 -11.20
C ASP A 74 8.36 16.02 -9.90
N MET A 75 8.26 14.70 -9.83
CA MET A 75 7.93 13.99 -8.58
C MET A 75 9.04 14.11 -7.54
N GLN A 76 10.31 14.01 -7.94
CA GLN A 76 11.45 14.23 -7.05
C GLN A 76 11.47 15.66 -6.49
N ARG A 77 11.18 16.66 -7.33
CA ARG A 77 11.04 18.05 -6.90
C ARG A 77 9.86 18.23 -5.95
N ALA A 78 8.70 17.67 -6.29
CA ALA A 78 7.49 17.74 -5.48
C ALA A 78 7.65 17.09 -4.10
N GLN A 79 8.42 16.00 -4.00
CA GLN A 79 8.70 15.33 -2.74
C GLN A 79 9.39 16.27 -1.73
N ASN A 80 10.31 17.12 -2.22
CA ASN A 80 11.07 18.06 -1.42
C ASN A 80 10.38 19.43 -1.27
N ALA A 81 9.42 19.75 -2.14
CA ALA A 81 8.67 21.00 -2.09
C ALA A 81 7.60 20.99 -0.97
N PRO A 82 7.29 22.14 -0.34
CA PRO A 82 6.19 22.26 0.60
C PRO A 82 4.84 22.05 -0.11
N ARG A 83 3.84 21.52 0.62
CA ARG A 83 2.53 21.14 0.04
C ARG A 83 1.84 22.27 -0.73
N ARG A 84 1.99 23.52 -0.29
CA ARG A 84 1.37 24.71 -0.93
C ARG A 84 1.89 24.98 -2.34
N GLU A 85 3.10 24.51 -2.65
CA GLU A 85 3.76 24.74 -3.94
C GLU A 85 3.54 23.58 -4.93
N ARG A 86 2.91 22.47 -4.48
CA ARG A 86 2.70 21.29 -5.31
C ARG A 86 1.48 21.47 -6.19
N ARG A 87 1.62 21.10 -7.47
CA ARG A 87 0.46 20.91 -8.36
C ARG A 87 -0.37 19.71 -7.88
N LEU A 88 -1.64 19.64 -8.27
CA LEU A 88 -2.55 18.57 -7.83
C LEU A 88 -2.00 17.16 -8.11
N LEU A 89 -1.46 16.91 -9.31
CA LEU A 89 -0.90 15.60 -9.68
C LEU A 89 0.38 15.26 -8.90
N GLN A 90 1.16 16.28 -8.56
CA GLN A 90 2.34 16.13 -7.73
C GLN A 90 1.97 15.85 -6.27
N ASP A 91 0.90 16.48 -5.75
CA ASP A 91 0.38 16.20 -4.41
C ASP A 91 -0.16 14.76 -4.31
N LEU A 92 -0.85 14.28 -5.36
CA LEU A 92 -1.30 12.88 -5.45
C LEU A 92 -0.12 11.91 -5.44
N ALA A 93 0.90 12.16 -6.28
CA ALA A 93 2.11 11.34 -6.31
C ALA A 93 2.78 11.27 -4.93
N VAL A 94 2.94 12.41 -4.23
CA VAL A 94 3.54 12.41 -2.90
C VAL A 94 2.67 11.65 -1.87
N LYS A 95 1.34 11.69 -2.00
CA LYS A 95 0.46 10.87 -1.14
C LYS A 95 0.63 9.38 -1.39
N HIS A 96 0.73 8.93 -2.64
CA HIS A 96 1.00 7.52 -2.95
C HIS A 96 2.31 7.05 -2.29
N MET A 97 3.37 7.85 -2.41
CA MET A 97 4.64 7.58 -1.74
C MET A 97 4.47 7.46 -0.21
N GLN A 98 3.73 8.38 0.42
CA GLN A 98 3.49 8.37 1.86
C GLN A 98 2.69 7.15 2.32
N VAL A 99 1.63 6.80 1.59
CA VAL A 99 0.79 5.63 1.89
C VAL A 99 1.62 4.36 1.80
N GLN A 100 2.45 4.20 0.76
CA GLN A 100 3.35 3.07 0.62
C GLN A 100 4.28 2.92 1.83
N LEU A 101 4.91 3.99 2.31
CA LEU A 101 5.79 3.94 3.50
C LEU A 101 5.04 3.51 4.76
N ILE A 102 3.85 4.05 4.97
CA ILE A 102 3.03 3.71 6.14
C ILE A 102 2.66 2.23 6.07
N PHE A 103 2.28 1.75 4.89
CA PHE A 103 1.88 0.38 4.66
C PHE A 103 3.04 -0.60 4.85
N GLU A 104 4.20 -0.34 4.24
CA GLU A 104 5.41 -1.14 4.43
C GLU A 104 5.88 -1.18 5.90
N ARG A 105 5.69 -0.09 6.65
CA ARG A 105 5.98 -0.06 8.08
C ARG A 105 4.97 -0.90 8.86
N ALA A 106 3.69 -0.82 8.53
CA ALA A 106 2.64 -1.62 9.17
C ALA A 106 2.88 -3.11 8.98
N ILE A 107 3.20 -3.55 7.75
CA ILE A 107 3.51 -4.95 7.45
C ILE A 107 4.73 -5.45 8.25
N ARG A 108 5.77 -4.62 8.36
CA ARG A 108 6.97 -4.95 9.17
C ARG A 108 6.66 -5.12 10.66
N MET A 109 5.77 -4.30 11.20
CA MET A 109 5.41 -4.35 12.63
C MET A 109 4.44 -5.49 12.95
N THR A 110 3.59 -5.85 12.00
CA THR A 110 2.62 -6.95 12.13
C THR A 110 2.68 -7.82 10.88
N PRO A 111 3.60 -8.81 10.83
CA PRO A 111 3.61 -9.80 9.76
C PRO A 111 2.28 -10.55 9.80
N ARG A 112 1.49 -10.43 8.73
CA ARG A 112 0.19 -11.10 8.60
C ARG A 112 0.26 -12.13 7.50
N ALA A 113 -0.52 -13.20 7.61
CA ALA A 113 -0.73 -14.07 6.47
C ALA A 113 -1.34 -13.25 5.31
N PHE A 114 -0.98 -13.56 4.06
CA PHE A 114 -1.48 -12.84 2.89
C PHE A 114 -3.02 -12.81 2.85
N THR A 115 -3.66 -13.90 3.27
CA THR A 115 -5.12 -14.04 3.41
C THR A 115 -5.72 -13.05 4.40
N GLU A 116 -4.96 -12.68 5.44
CA GLU A 116 -5.39 -11.71 6.44
C GLU A 116 -5.18 -10.27 5.96
N MET A 117 -4.29 -10.02 4.99
CA MET A 117 -3.92 -8.68 4.50
C MET A 117 -5.12 -7.89 3.96
N TYR A 118 -6.11 -8.58 3.41
CA TYR A 118 -7.35 -8.01 2.84
C TYR A 118 -8.56 -8.14 3.77
N SER A 119 -8.38 -8.67 4.98
CA SER A 119 -9.44 -8.72 5.97
C SER A 119 -9.88 -7.31 6.38
N SER A 120 -11.17 -7.14 6.67
CA SER A 120 -11.75 -5.87 7.16
C SER A 120 -11.04 -5.34 8.41
N TYR A 121 -10.40 -6.23 9.19
CA TYR A 121 -9.58 -5.88 10.34
C TYR A 121 -8.30 -5.09 10.00
N VAL A 122 -7.69 -5.31 8.82
CA VAL A 122 -6.45 -4.64 8.42
C VAL A 122 -6.70 -3.17 8.08
N ARG A 123 -7.83 -2.92 7.42
CA ARG A 123 -8.30 -1.56 7.13
C ARG A 123 -8.40 -0.74 8.42
N CYS A 124 -9.00 -1.33 9.45
CA CYS A 124 -9.11 -0.73 10.79
C CYS A 124 -7.73 -0.43 11.41
N THR A 125 -6.74 -1.31 11.27
CA THR A 125 -5.40 -1.05 11.84
C THR A 125 -4.61 0.07 11.17
N ILE A 126 -4.83 0.31 9.87
CA ILE A 126 -4.26 1.49 9.18
C ILE A 126 -4.96 2.77 9.68
N ASP A 127 -6.27 2.71 9.91
CA ASP A 127 -7.08 3.82 10.45
C ASP A 127 -6.83 4.09 11.96
N CYS A 128 -6.25 3.13 12.69
CA CYS A 128 -5.92 3.20 14.12
C CYS A 128 -4.46 3.58 14.43
N LEU A 129 -3.64 3.92 13.43
CA LEU A 129 -2.28 4.43 13.67
C LEU A 129 -2.32 5.75 14.48
N PRO A 130 -1.49 5.91 15.53
CA PRO A 130 -1.54 7.06 16.43
C PRO A 130 -1.20 8.37 15.70
N GLU A 131 -1.97 9.41 16.04
CA GLU A 131 -2.01 10.71 15.35
C GLU A 131 -0.72 11.52 15.49
N PRO A 132 -0.17 11.99 14.35
CA PRO A 132 -0.70 13.22 13.77
C PRO A 132 -1.04 13.12 12.26
N ARG A 133 -1.33 11.94 11.70
CA ARG A 133 -1.44 11.74 10.24
C ARG A 133 -2.84 11.43 9.68
N ARG A 134 -3.91 11.66 10.46
CA ARG A 134 -5.30 11.28 10.11
C ARG A 134 -6.03 12.19 9.11
N MET A 135 -5.46 13.33 8.71
CA MET A 135 -6.22 14.34 7.95
C MET A 135 -6.33 14.13 6.43
N LEU A 136 -5.92 12.98 5.86
CA LEU A 136 -5.93 12.81 4.40
C LEU A 136 -6.99 11.87 3.81
N PHE A 137 -7.80 11.19 4.63
CA PHE A 137 -8.80 10.22 4.13
C PHE A 137 -10.27 10.59 4.43
N ALA A 138 -10.54 11.71 5.12
CA ALA A 138 -11.87 12.01 5.66
C ALA A 138 -12.90 12.61 4.66
N SER A 139 -12.61 12.78 3.37
CA SER A 139 -13.53 13.49 2.46
C SER A 139 -14.25 12.64 1.41
N ALA A 140 -14.23 11.30 1.49
CA ALA A 140 -14.80 10.48 0.41
C ALA A 140 -15.85 9.42 0.80
N THR A 141 -16.13 9.19 2.09
CA THR A 141 -17.17 8.22 2.46
C THR A 141 -18.03 8.73 3.61
N GLY A 142 -19.26 9.13 3.29
CA GLY A 142 -20.34 9.38 4.25
C GLY A 142 -20.83 8.08 4.90
N GLY A 143 -19.94 7.39 5.61
CA GLY A 143 -20.23 6.16 6.35
C GLY A 143 -20.22 6.41 7.85
N SER A 144 -21.26 5.94 8.54
CA SER A 144 -21.47 6.05 9.98
C SER A 144 -20.29 5.51 10.81
N TRP A 145 -19.92 6.26 11.83
CA TRP A 145 -18.93 5.92 12.85
C TRP A 145 -19.24 4.58 13.54
N CYS A 146 -18.28 3.66 13.55
CA CYS A 146 -18.29 2.52 14.46
C CYS A 146 -17.77 2.98 15.84
N PRO A 147 -18.56 2.89 16.93
CA PRO A 147 -18.05 3.12 18.27
C PRO A 147 -17.33 1.85 18.73
N VAL A 148 -15.99 1.87 18.76
CA VAL A 148 -15.24 0.82 19.46
C VAL A 148 -15.21 1.21 20.94
N SER A 149 -16.07 0.58 21.73
CA SER A 149 -16.02 0.65 23.19
C SER A 149 -14.68 0.10 23.66
N PHE A 150 -13.84 0.97 24.21
CA PHE A 150 -12.58 0.61 24.85
C PHE A 150 -12.88 0.16 26.28
N GLU A 151 -12.80 -1.15 26.54
CA GLU A 151 -12.80 -1.70 27.90
C GLU A 151 -11.33 -1.96 28.31
N PRO A 152 -10.78 -1.25 29.30
CA PRO A 152 -9.41 -1.46 29.73
C PRO A 152 -9.34 -2.74 30.57
N SER A 153 -8.70 -3.78 30.02
CA SER A 153 -8.37 -5.00 30.75
C SER A 153 -7.50 -4.68 31.96
N ARG A 154 -8.06 -4.93 33.15
CA ARG A 154 -7.42 -4.89 34.47
C ARG A 154 -6.03 -5.54 34.46
N THR A 155 -5.05 -4.80 34.98
CA THR A 155 -3.82 -5.33 35.58
C THR A 155 -4.14 -6.41 36.62
N ARG A 156 -3.50 -7.57 36.52
CA ARG A 156 -3.28 -8.48 37.67
C ARG A 156 -1.78 -8.70 37.85
N ARG A 157 -1.28 -8.18 38.96
CA ARG A 157 -0.34 -8.90 39.83
C ARG A 157 -1.08 -10.09 40.46
#